data_AF-I3RKJ7-F1
#
_entry.id   AF-I3RKJ7-F1
#
_cell.length_a   1.000
_cell.length_b   1.000
_cell.length_c   1.000
_cell.angle_alpha   90.00
_cell.angle_beta   90.00
_cell.angle_gamma   90.00
#
_symmetry.space_group_name_H-M   'P 1'
#
loop_
_entity.id
_entity.type
_entity.pdbx_description
1 polymer ?
#
loop_
_entity_poly.entity_id
_entity_poly.type
_entity_poly.pdbx_seq_one_letter_code
_entity_poly.pdbx_strand_id
1 'polypeptide(L)'
;MAGIGGGDVQGYVCTPHDKQSSSLIEYWKESDNVIDIYFVTATFSDESIPYFPNKANHYMLASFRDMAGILDDIRKYNMDRLSFMFSFSSPLFERNGDRLNYVSLYFTKYTSGDMALSDLANAIARREKVKKASLAQMQLLAAEQPKFTFPYSKNLVILEVEGEATHQTDQKYCERTRRDVARKGIALNNLVSFSILEKLK
;
A
#
# COMPACT_ATOMS: atom_id res chain seq x y z
N MET A 1 -12.94 7.19 -28.28
CA MET A 1 -11.54 7.61 -28.51
C MET A 1 -10.76 7.22 -27.28
N ALA A 2 -9.81 6.30 -27.46
CA ALA A 2 -9.05 5.68 -26.37
C ALA A 2 -8.10 6.68 -25.73
N GLY A 3 -8.19 6.82 -24.40
CA GLY A 3 -7.22 7.54 -23.59
C GLY A 3 -5.92 6.74 -23.50
N ILE A 4 -4.82 7.47 -23.63
CA ILE A 4 -3.45 7.00 -23.75
C ILE A 4 -3.05 6.23 -22.48
N GLY A 5 -2.64 4.97 -22.66
CA GLY A 5 -2.21 4.09 -21.57
C GLY A 5 -0.89 4.53 -20.96
N GLY A 6 -0.95 5.11 -19.76
CA GLY A 6 0.13 4.97 -18.79
C GLY A 6 0.14 3.53 -18.32
N GLY A 7 1.29 2.84 -18.41
CA GLY A 7 1.39 1.45 -17.97
C GLY A 7 0.87 1.31 -16.54
N ASP A 8 -0.19 0.52 -16.38
CA ASP A 8 -1.04 0.51 -15.18
C ASP A 8 -0.22 0.06 -13.95
N VAL A 9 -0.32 0.81 -12.84
CA VAL A 9 0.39 0.46 -11.60
C VAL A 9 -0.19 -0.86 -11.10
N GLN A 10 0.65 -1.89 -10.97
CA GLN A 10 0.23 -3.20 -10.46
C GLN A 10 0.33 -3.31 -8.93
N GLY A 11 1.00 -2.38 -8.27
CA GLY A 11 1.09 -2.38 -6.82
C GLY A 11 2.26 -1.57 -6.28
N TYR A 12 2.58 -1.83 -5.02
CA TYR A 12 3.68 -1.21 -4.28
C TYR A 12 4.62 -2.23 -3.68
N VAL A 13 5.91 -1.97 -3.73
CA VAL A 13 6.92 -2.67 -2.94
C VAL A 13 7.44 -1.74 -1.84
N CYS A 14 7.57 -2.27 -0.63
CA CYS A 14 8.04 -1.58 0.55
C CYS A 14 9.36 -2.20 0.99
N THR A 15 10.42 -1.40 0.96
CA THR A 15 11.74 -1.82 1.44
C THR A 15 12.20 -0.94 2.60
N PRO A 16 12.74 -1.49 3.70
CA PRO A 16 13.26 -0.69 4.79
C PRO A 16 14.31 0.31 4.30
N HIS A 17 14.21 1.56 4.73
CA HIS A 17 15.24 2.56 4.42
C HIS A 17 16.47 2.33 5.32
N ASP A 18 17.57 1.92 4.72
CA ASP A 18 18.86 1.70 5.40
C ASP A 18 20.04 2.16 4.54
N LYS A 19 21.28 2.00 5.05
CA LYS A 19 22.50 2.41 4.35
C LYS A 19 22.72 1.69 3.01
N GLN A 20 22.12 0.51 2.82
CA GLN A 20 22.26 -0.30 1.60
C GLN A 20 21.17 0.02 0.57
N SER A 21 20.05 0.61 1.01
CA SER A 21 18.92 0.97 0.15
C SER A 21 19.26 1.99 -0.95
N SER A 22 20.30 2.82 -0.78
CA SER A 22 20.68 3.86 -1.76
C SER A 22 20.96 3.28 -3.15
N SER A 23 21.70 2.17 -3.25
CA SER A 23 22.03 1.56 -4.54
C SER A 23 20.81 0.97 -5.25
N LEU A 24 19.83 0.46 -4.49
CA LEU A 24 18.56 -0.04 -5.03
C LEU A 24 17.68 1.11 -5.52
N ILE A 25 17.62 2.21 -4.76
CA ILE A 25 16.84 3.41 -5.12
C ILE A 25 17.38 4.03 -6.42
N GLU A 26 18.70 4.19 -6.55
CA GLU A 26 19.31 4.70 -7.78
C GLU A 26 19.03 3.77 -8.98
N TYR A 27 19.10 2.46 -8.78
CA TYR A 27 18.71 1.50 -9.82
C TYR A 27 17.22 1.60 -10.21
N TRP A 28 16.32 1.79 -9.24
CA TRP A 28 14.89 1.98 -9.50
C TRP A 28 14.56 3.31 -10.18
N LYS A 29 15.35 4.37 -9.96
CA LYS A 29 15.19 5.64 -10.69
C LYS A 29 15.38 5.46 -12.19
N GLU A 30 16.29 4.60 -12.60
CA GLU A 30 16.56 4.30 -14.02
C GLU A 30 15.65 3.21 -14.61
N SER A 31 14.88 2.50 -13.78
CA SER A 31 14.03 1.38 -14.23
C SER A 31 12.71 1.85 -14.84
N ASP A 32 12.37 1.37 -16.04
CA ASP A 32 11.05 1.59 -16.66
C ASP A 32 9.90 0.84 -15.96
N ASN A 33 10.25 -0.15 -15.12
CA ASN A 33 9.28 -0.92 -14.35
C ASN A 33 8.77 -0.14 -13.12
N VAL A 34 9.61 0.72 -12.54
CA VAL A 34 9.26 1.52 -11.37
C VAL A 34 8.74 2.88 -11.81
N ILE A 35 7.52 3.21 -11.42
CA ILE A 35 6.84 4.45 -11.84
C ILE A 35 7.21 5.60 -10.90
N ASP A 36 6.89 5.46 -9.63
CA ASP A 36 7.18 6.45 -8.59
C ASP A 36 7.93 5.81 -7.43
N ILE A 37 8.72 6.62 -6.72
CA ILE A 37 9.41 6.21 -5.50
C ILE A 37 9.14 7.24 -4.42
N TYR A 38 8.73 6.78 -3.25
CA TYR A 38 8.42 7.63 -2.11
C TYR A 38 9.23 7.23 -0.88
N PHE A 39 9.76 8.21 -0.17
CA PHE A 39 10.25 8.03 1.19
C PHE A 39 9.08 8.20 2.16
N VAL A 40 8.83 7.20 3.01
CA VAL A 40 7.61 7.13 3.82
C VAL A 40 7.87 6.75 5.26
N THR A 41 7.03 7.23 6.17
CA THR A 41 6.92 6.69 7.54
C THR A 41 5.79 5.66 7.61
N ALA A 42 6.13 4.45 8.05
CA ALA A 42 5.17 3.36 8.22
C ALA A 42 4.62 3.32 9.65
N THR A 43 3.29 3.22 9.77
CA THR A 43 2.59 3.02 11.06
C THR A 43 1.81 1.71 10.99
N PHE A 44 2.27 0.72 11.74
CA PHE A 44 1.64 -0.60 11.84
C PHE A 44 0.57 -0.59 12.93
N SER A 45 -0.54 -1.30 12.70
CA SER A 45 -1.53 -1.52 13.76
C SER A 45 -1.05 -2.53 14.79
N ASP A 46 -1.52 -2.41 16.03
CA ASP A 46 -1.15 -3.34 17.10
C ASP A 46 -1.44 -4.81 16.75
N GLU A 47 -2.54 -5.08 16.02
CA GLU A 47 -2.90 -6.42 15.55
C GLU A 47 -1.98 -6.93 14.44
N SER A 48 -1.38 -6.03 13.64
CA SER A 48 -0.49 -6.41 12.55
C SER A 48 0.95 -6.65 12.98
N ILE A 49 1.43 -5.99 14.05
CA ILE A 49 2.84 -6.00 14.47
C ILE A 49 3.44 -7.43 14.56
N PRO A 50 2.76 -8.45 15.11
CA PRO A 50 3.31 -9.80 15.19
C PRO A 50 3.65 -10.45 13.85
N TYR A 51 3.04 -9.98 12.76
CA TYR A 51 3.22 -10.50 11.40
C TYR A 51 4.32 -9.77 10.61
N PHE A 52 4.87 -8.69 11.16
CA PHE A 52 5.98 -7.93 10.57
C PHE A 52 7.20 -7.92 11.49
N PRO A 53 7.90 -9.07 11.63
CA PRO A 53 9.13 -9.11 12.40
C PRO A 53 10.17 -8.15 11.82
N ASN A 54 10.97 -7.53 12.68
CA ASN A 54 12.03 -6.59 12.29
C ASN A 54 11.55 -5.39 11.45
N LYS A 55 10.28 -4.97 11.62
CA LYS A 55 9.74 -3.77 10.97
C LYS A 55 10.60 -2.54 11.24
N ALA A 56 10.68 -1.67 10.24
CA ALA A 56 11.30 -0.35 10.36
C ALA A 56 10.24 0.74 10.59
N ASN A 57 10.67 1.95 10.92
CA ASN A 57 9.79 3.11 10.95
C ASN A 57 9.73 3.81 9.58
N HIS A 58 10.80 3.71 8.79
CA HIS A 58 10.95 4.39 7.51
C HIS A 58 11.18 3.37 6.40
N TYR A 59 10.51 3.59 5.28
CA TYR A 59 10.54 2.71 4.11
C TYR A 59 10.69 3.52 2.83
N MET A 60 11.19 2.85 1.80
CA MET A 60 10.99 3.23 0.42
C MET A 60 9.75 2.50 -0.11
N LEU A 61 8.79 3.27 -0.59
CA LEU A 61 7.58 2.78 -1.22
C LEU A 61 7.69 3.04 -2.72
N ALA A 62 7.84 1.99 -3.52
CA ALA A 62 7.96 2.10 -4.97
C ALA A 62 6.74 1.49 -5.67
N SER A 63 6.12 2.23 -6.59
CA SER A 63 5.05 1.71 -7.45
C SER A 63 5.65 1.01 -8.67
N PHE A 64 5.09 -0.13 -9.08
CA PHE A 64 5.64 -0.94 -10.17
C PHE A 64 4.60 -1.37 -11.21
N ARG A 65 5.04 -1.69 -12.43
CA ARG A 65 4.21 -2.17 -13.54
C ARG A 65 4.24 -3.68 -13.75
N ASP A 66 5.33 -4.33 -13.38
CA ASP A 66 5.56 -5.75 -13.55
C ASP A 66 6.06 -6.36 -12.24
N MET A 67 5.27 -7.30 -11.74
CA MET A 67 5.54 -8.04 -10.51
C MET A 67 6.78 -8.92 -10.63
N ALA A 68 7.02 -9.56 -11.78
CA ALA A 68 8.15 -10.46 -11.93
C ALA A 68 9.47 -9.68 -11.86
N GLY A 69 9.57 -8.58 -12.61
CA GLY A 69 10.74 -7.69 -12.60
C GLY A 69 11.04 -7.13 -11.22
N ILE A 70 10.04 -6.62 -10.49
CA ILE A 70 10.29 -6.02 -9.16
C ILE A 70 10.73 -7.08 -8.14
N LEU A 71 10.19 -8.30 -8.20
CA LEU A 71 10.61 -9.39 -7.32
C LEU A 71 12.05 -9.82 -7.59
N ASP A 72 12.47 -9.86 -8.85
CA ASP A 72 13.85 -10.18 -9.21
C ASP A 72 14.82 -9.08 -8.79
N ASP A 73 14.43 -7.81 -8.88
CA ASP A 73 15.21 -6.69 -8.37
C ASP A 73 15.43 -6.79 -6.85
N ILE A 74 14.37 -7.07 -6.08
CA ILE A 74 14.46 -7.25 -4.63
C ILE A 74 15.35 -8.43 -4.25
N ARG A 75 15.27 -9.56 -4.98
CA ARG A 75 16.10 -10.75 -4.72
C ARG A 75 17.58 -10.48 -4.91
N LYS A 76 17.96 -9.67 -5.91
CA LYS A 76 19.38 -9.34 -6.20
C LYS A 76 20.03 -8.54 -5.09
N TYR A 77 19.27 -7.71 -4.39
CA TYR A 77 19.79 -6.77 -3.38
C TYR A 77 19.81 -7.34 -1.94
N ASN A 78 19.65 -8.66 -1.77
CA ASN A 78 19.68 -9.42 -0.52
C ASN A 78 19.20 -8.64 0.72
N MET A 79 17.89 -8.64 0.95
CA MET A 79 17.30 -7.86 2.04
C MET A 79 17.32 -8.70 3.33
N ASP A 80 18.31 -8.44 4.20
CA ASP A 80 18.38 -9.02 5.55
C ASP A 80 17.17 -8.62 6.42
N ARG A 81 16.45 -7.57 6.02
CA ARG A 81 15.24 -7.06 6.68
C ARG A 81 13.99 -7.33 5.87
N LEU A 82 12.86 -7.42 6.58
CA LEU A 82 11.55 -7.67 6.01
C LEU A 82 11.12 -6.54 5.06
N SER A 83 11.15 -6.84 3.78
CA SER A 83 10.43 -6.13 2.75
C SER A 83 9.08 -6.79 2.52
N PHE A 84 8.16 -6.08 1.89
CA PHE A 84 6.85 -6.63 1.57
C PHE A 84 6.26 -5.90 0.38
N MET A 85 5.39 -6.60 -0.34
CA MET A 85 4.79 -6.12 -1.56
C MET A 85 3.28 -6.21 -1.43
N PHE A 86 2.59 -5.20 -1.92
CA PHE A 86 1.16 -5.21 -2.16
C PHE A 86 0.93 -5.21 -3.66
N SER A 87 0.15 -6.16 -4.14
CA SER A 87 -0.29 -6.18 -5.55
C SER A 87 -1.79 -5.95 -5.62
N PHE A 88 -2.20 -5.10 -6.54
CA PHE A 88 -3.61 -4.82 -6.77
C PHE A 88 -4.25 -6.03 -7.45
N SER A 89 -5.42 -6.42 -6.96
CA SER A 89 -6.20 -7.52 -7.53
C SER A 89 -7.39 -7.00 -8.33
N SER A 90 -8.05 -5.94 -7.86
CA SER A 90 -9.18 -5.32 -8.55
C SER A 90 -9.38 -3.88 -8.08
N PRO A 91 -9.56 -2.89 -8.99
CA PRO A 91 -9.88 -1.53 -8.59
C PRO A 91 -11.31 -1.44 -8.04
N LEU A 92 -11.50 -0.70 -6.94
CA LEU A 92 -12.83 -0.36 -6.42
C LEU A 92 -13.32 0.95 -7.03
N PHE A 93 -12.45 1.95 -7.09
CA PHE A 93 -12.66 3.17 -7.88
C PHE A 93 -11.35 3.95 -8.03
N GLU A 94 -11.33 4.84 -9.01
CA GLU A 94 -10.26 5.80 -9.25
C GLU A 94 -10.88 7.15 -9.66
N ARG A 95 -10.24 8.23 -9.24
CA ARG A 95 -10.49 9.59 -9.74
C ARG A 95 -9.16 10.33 -9.86
N ASN A 96 -9.15 11.40 -10.65
CA ASN A 96 -7.97 12.24 -10.80
C ASN A 96 -7.54 12.81 -9.45
N GLY A 97 -6.25 12.70 -9.18
CA GLY A 97 -5.57 13.29 -8.04
C GLY A 97 -4.19 13.77 -8.49
N ASP A 98 -3.72 14.85 -7.88
CA ASP A 98 -2.48 15.53 -8.25
C ASP A 98 -1.31 15.07 -7.37
N ARG A 99 -1.62 14.57 -6.15
CA ARG A 99 -0.61 14.21 -5.17
C ARG A 99 -1.00 12.99 -4.35
N LEU A 100 0.00 12.13 -4.08
CA LEU A 100 -0.08 11.08 -3.08
C LEU A 100 0.55 11.57 -1.77
N ASN A 101 -0.26 11.69 -0.71
CA ASN A 101 0.22 12.12 0.62
C ASN A 101 0.20 10.99 1.63
N TYR A 102 -0.73 10.05 1.46
CA TYR A 102 -0.95 9.00 2.43
C TYR A 102 -1.49 7.75 1.74
N VAL A 103 -0.95 6.59 2.11
CA VAL A 103 -1.45 5.28 1.67
C VAL A 103 -1.90 4.53 2.90
N SER A 104 -3.15 4.08 2.94
CA SER A 104 -3.68 3.31 4.07
C SER A 104 -4.09 1.92 3.62
N LEU A 105 -3.61 0.89 4.31
CA LEU A 105 -3.97 -0.49 4.03
C LEU A 105 -4.80 -1.07 5.15
N TYR A 106 -5.86 -1.75 4.74
CA TYR A 106 -6.80 -2.43 5.61
C TYR A 106 -6.92 -3.88 5.22
N PHE A 107 -7.39 -4.71 6.15
CA PHE A 107 -7.81 -6.08 5.86
C PHE A 107 -9.21 -6.34 6.40
N THR A 108 -9.93 -7.23 5.72
CA THR A 108 -11.19 -7.79 6.20
C THR A 108 -11.00 -9.25 6.64
N LYS A 109 -11.57 -9.59 7.80
CA LYS A 109 -11.57 -10.97 8.31
C LYS A 109 -12.59 -11.85 7.58
N TYR A 110 -13.58 -11.23 6.96
CA TYR A 110 -14.66 -11.91 6.26
C TYR A 110 -14.53 -11.66 4.77
N THR A 111 -14.62 -12.72 3.97
CA THR A 111 -14.75 -12.61 2.51
C THR A 111 -16.16 -12.10 2.22
N SER A 112 -16.26 -10.81 2.00
CA SER A 112 -17.48 -10.14 1.59
C SER A 112 -17.82 -10.53 0.16
N GLY A 113 -19.04 -11.04 -0.09
CA GLY A 113 -19.53 -11.24 -1.46
C GLY A 113 -19.72 -9.91 -2.20
N ASP A 114 -20.03 -9.97 -3.50
CA ASP A 114 -20.02 -8.81 -4.42
C ASP A 114 -20.84 -7.60 -3.94
N MET A 115 -21.99 -7.81 -3.29
CA MET A 115 -22.81 -6.71 -2.76
C MET A 115 -22.06 -5.90 -1.68
N ALA A 116 -21.35 -6.57 -0.78
CA ALA A 116 -20.60 -5.89 0.27
C ALA A 116 -19.34 -5.19 -0.28
N LEU A 117 -18.77 -5.67 -1.38
CA LEU A 117 -17.71 -4.96 -2.11
C LEU A 117 -18.24 -3.68 -2.79
N SER A 118 -19.44 -3.73 -3.37
CA SER A 118 -20.09 -2.54 -3.92
C SER A 118 -20.42 -1.50 -2.84
N ASP A 119 -20.95 -1.93 -1.69
CA ASP A 119 -21.23 -1.04 -0.56
C ASP A 119 -19.96 -0.41 0.02
N LEU A 120 -18.88 -1.19 0.10
CA LEU A 120 -17.54 -0.73 0.46
C LEU A 120 -17.06 0.35 -0.51
N ALA A 121 -17.06 0.06 -1.81
CA ALA A 121 -16.64 0.99 -2.86
C ALA A 121 -17.46 2.29 -2.79
N ASN A 122 -18.78 2.19 -2.68
CA ASN A 122 -19.68 3.34 -2.57
C ASN A 122 -19.48 4.16 -1.28
N ALA A 123 -19.13 3.51 -0.17
CA ALA A 123 -18.82 4.20 1.07
C ALA A 123 -17.51 4.99 0.98
N ILE A 124 -16.47 4.38 0.42
CA ILE A 124 -15.16 5.01 0.25
C ILE A 124 -15.23 6.08 -0.87
N ALA A 125 -15.98 5.87 -1.95
CA ALA A 125 -16.08 6.83 -3.04
C ALA A 125 -16.71 8.17 -2.62
N ARG A 126 -17.47 8.22 -1.52
CA ARG A 126 -17.97 9.47 -0.93
C ARG A 126 -16.90 10.28 -0.20
N ARG A 127 -15.68 9.75 -0.08
CA ARG A 127 -14.53 10.37 0.58
C ARG A 127 -13.70 11.12 -0.45
N GLU A 128 -13.88 12.42 -0.53
CA GLU A 128 -13.25 13.28 -1.55
C GLU A 128 -11.71 13.20 -1.57
N LYS A 129 -11.08 13.05 -0.41
CA LYS A 129 -9.62 12.91 -0.31
C LYS A 129 -9.08 11.55 -0.74
N VAL A 130 -9.92 10.51 -0.80
CA VAL A 130 -9.51 9.21 -1.33
C VAL A 130 -9.58 9.27 -2.85
N LYS A 131 -8.43 9.17 -3.51
CA LYS A 131 -8.34 9.27 -4.96
C LYS A 131 -8.43 7.91 -5.63
N LYS A 132 -7.78 6.91 -5.06
CA LYS A 132 -7.86 5.53 -5.53
C LYS A 132 -8.17 4.59 -4.37
N ALA A 133 -8.96 3.57 -4.67
CA ALA A 133 -9.15 2.45 -3.77
C ALA A 133 -9.13 1.16 -4.58
N SER A 134 -8.41 0.16 -4.10
CA SER A 134 -8.29 -1.13 -4.77
C SER A 134 -8.32 -2.26 -3.74
N LEU A 135 -8.82 -3.41 -4.17
CA LEU A 135 -8.51 -4.67 -3.52
C LEU A 135 -7.06 -5.03 -3.81
N ALA A 136 -6.41 -5.63 -2.82
CA ALA A 136 -5.01 -5.99 -2.90
C ALA A 136 -4.72 -7.29 -2.17
N GLN A 137 -3.55 -7.83 -2.47
CA GLN A 137 -2.94 -8.93 -1.73
C GLN A 137 -1.51 -8.57 -1.33
N MET A 138 -1.04 -9.12 -0.21
CA MET A 138 0.29 -8.90 0.33
C MET A 138 1.16 -10.15 0.20
N GLN A 139 2.42 -9.93 -0.16
CA GLN A 139 3.48 -10.91 -0.07
C GLN A 139 4.62 -10.36 0.79
N LEU A 140 5.07 -11.16 1.77
CA LEU A 140 6.26 -10.84 2.56
C LEU A 140 7.50 -11.28 1.79
N LEU A 141 8.51 -10.42 1.74
CA LEU A 141 9.77 -10.60 1.04
C LEU A 141 10.89 -10.52 2.08
N ALA A 142 11.30 -11.67 2.60
CA ALA A 142 12.38 -11.78 3.57
C ALA A 142 13.26 -12.99 3.26
N ALA A 143 14.54 -12.91 3.65
CA ALA A 143 15.46 -14.03 3.56
C ALA A 143 14.98 -15.22 4.43
N GLU A 144 14.41 -14.93 5.61
CA GLU A 144 13.81 -15.92 6.49
C GLU A 144 12.28 -15.80 6.52
N GLN A 145 11.60 -16.95 6.45
CA GLN A 145 10.15 -17.01 6.59
C GLN A 145 9.74 -16.57 8.01
N PRO A 146 8.80 -15.62 8.15
CA PRO A 146 8.26 -15.24 9.46
C PRO A 146 7.67 -16.45 10.19
N LYS A 147 7.82 -16.47 11.53
CA LYS A 147 7.22 -17.52 12.37
C LYS A 147 5.70 -17.59 12.26
N PHE A 148 5.05 -16.46 11.94
CA PHE A 148 3.61 -16.35 11.78
C PHE A 148 3.27 -15.80 10.40
N THR A 149 2.40 -16.52 9.70
CA THR A 149 1.86 -16.06 8.41
C THR A 149 0.63 -15.20 8.66
N PHE A 150 0.57 -14.02 8.02
CA PHE A 150 -0.61 -13.17 8.10
C PHE A 150 -1.81 -13.85 7.40
N PRO A 151 -2.91 -14.15 8.13
CA PRO A 151 -3.98 -15.00 7.61
C PRO A 151 -4.87 -14.31 6.56
N TYR A 152 -4.84 -12.97 6.50
CA TYR A 152 -5.71 -12.18 5.62
C TYR A 152 -4.96 -11.54 4.46
N SER A 153 -3.82 -12.11 4.06
CA SER A 153 -2.94 -11.55 3.03
C SER A 153 -3.60 -11.37 1.66
N LYS A 154 -4.70 -12.06 1.37
CA LYS A 154 -5.46 -11.93 0.10
C LYS A 154 -6.67 -11.00 0.19
N ASN A 155 -7.00 -10.49 1.37
CA ASN A 155 -8.22 -9.75 1.65
C ASN A 155 -7.91 -8.31 2.06
N LEU A 156 -7.08 -7.62 1.27
CA LEU A 156 -6.66 -6.25 1.58
C LEU A 156 -7.44 -5.22 0.78
N VAL A 157 -7.56 -4.04 1.37
CA VAL A 157 -8.09 -2.83 0.75
C VAL A 157 -7.03 -1.75 0.92
N ILE A 158 -6.55 -1.20 -0.18
CA ILE A 158 -5.61 -0.08 -0.18
C ILE A 158 -6.34 1.20 -0.57
N LEU A 159 -6.10 2.27 0.19
CA LEU A 159 -6.59 3.61 -0.10
C LEU A 159 -5.41 4.53 -0.37
N GLU A 160 -5.44 5.20 -1.52
CA GLU A 160 -4.54 6.29 -1.87
C GLU A 160 -5.24 7.62 -1.58
N VAL A 161 -4.62 8.43 -0.73
CA VAL A 161 -5.21 9.64 -0.20
C VAL A 161 -4.35 10.85 -0.56
N GLU A 162 -5.04 11.86 -1.11
CA GLU A 162 -4.52 13.20 -1.30
C GLU A 162 -4.89 14.01 -0.06
N GLY A 163 -3.86 14.28 0.73
CA GLY A 163 -3.96 14.81 2.08
C GLY A 163 -3.93 16.33 2.13
N GLU A 164 -4.20 16.85 3.32
CA GLU A 164 -3.94 18.26 3.65
C GLU A 164 -2.65 18.38 4.49
N ALA A 165 -2.30 19.58 4.93
CA ALA A 165 -0.98 19.99 5.41
C ALA A 165 -0.19 19.09 6.40
N THR A 166 -0.77 18.06 7.04
CA THR A 166 -0.05 17.19 7.99
C THR A 166 -0.42 15.69 7.92
N HIS A 167 0.53 14.81 8.22
CA HIS A 167 0.27 13.36 8.31
C HIS A 167 -0.78 12.97 9.35
N GLN A 168 -0.86 13.71 10.46
CA GLN A 168 -1.85 13.45 11.52
C GLN A 168 -3.28 13.68 11.05
N THR A 169 -3.50 14.65 10.16
CA THR A 169 -4.84 14.92 9.60
C THR A 169 -5.27 13.81 8.66
N ASP A 170 -4.35 13.29 7.85
CA ASP A 170 -4.63 12.22 6.89
C ASP A 170 -4.93 10.89 7.58
N GLN A 171 -4.17 10.56 8.63
CA GLN A 171 -4.44 9.39 9.47
C GLN A 171 -5.83 9.49 10.14
N LYS A 172 -6.17 10.65 10.73
CA LYS A 172 -7.49 10.87 11.34
C LYS A 172 -8.62 10.75 10.31
N TYR A 173 -8.39 11.22 9.08
CA TYR A 173 -9.34 11.10 7.98
C TYR A 173 -9.57 9.63 7.58
N CYS A 174 -8.49 8.85 7.47
CA CYS A 174 -8.54 7.42 7.19
C CYS A 174 -9.28 6.64 8.29
N GLU A 175 -9.02 6.95 9.57
CA GLU A 175 -9.74 6.33 10.70
C GLU A 175 -11.23 6.71 10.76
N ARG A 176 -11.61 7.91 10.31
CA ARG A 176 -13.02 8.29 10.14
C ARG A 176 -13.66 7.52 8.98
N THR A 177 -12.96 7.35 7.88
CA THR A 177 -13.40 6.54 6.73
C THR A 177 -13.66 5.10 7.14
N ARG A 178 -12.71 4.48 7.84
CA ARG A 178 -12.86 3.12 8.40
C ARG A 178 -14.09 2.99 9.29
N ARG A 179 -14.33 3.95 10.19
CA ARG A 179 -15.51 3.95 11.09
C ARG A 179 -16.84 4.07 10.35
N ASP A 180 -16.91 4.88 9.30
CA ASP A 180 -18.13 5.02 8.51
C ASP A 180 -18.43 3.79 7.66
N VAL A 181 -17.39 3.13 7.15
CA VAL A 181 -17.52 1.81 6.50
C VAL A 181 -18.02 0.76 7.51
N ALA A 182 -17.46 0.75 8.73
CA ALA A 182 -17.91 -0.16 9.79
C ALA A 182 -19.38 0.04 10.20
N ARG A 183 -19.88 1.28 10.16
CA ARG A 183 -21.31 1.59 10.40
C ARG A 183 -22.25 0.99 9.35
N LYS A 184 -21.73 0.62 8.17
CA LYS A 184 -22.47 -0.11 7.14
C LYS A 184 -22.32 -1.64 7.27
N GLY A 185 -21.74 -2.13 8.36
CA GLY A 185 -21.56 -3.56 8.61
C GLY A 185 -20.29 -4.16 7.99
N ILE A 186 -19.39 -3.34 7.44
CA ILE A 186 -18.17 -3.82 6.78
C ILE A 186 -16.97 -3.55 7.69
N ALA A 187 -16.42 -4.61 8.28
CA ALA A 187 -15.31 -4.52 9.22
C ALA A 187 -13.96 -4.39 8.50
N LEU A 188 -13.45 -3.16 8.40
CA LEU A 188 -12.07 -2.88 7.99
C LEU A 188 -11.17 -2.74 9.23
N ASN A 189 -10.12 -3.55 9.29
CA ASN A 189 -9.07 -3.48 10.32
C ASN A 189 -7.82 -2.86 9.72
N ASN A 190 -7.18 -1.94 10.43
CA ASN A 190 -5.95 -1.30 9.96
C ASN A 190 -4.83 -2.34 9.90
N LEU A 191 -4.09 -2.39 8.78
CA LEU A 191 -2.89 -3.20 8.64
C LEU A 191 -1.66 -2.32 8.87
N VAL A 192 -1.39 -1.45 7.91
CA VAL A 192 -0.27 -0.52 7.92
C VAL A 192 -0.67 0.71 7.14
N SER A 193 -0.13 1.86 7.54
CA SER A 193 -0.29 3.09 6.79
C SER A 193 1.05 3.76 6.53
N PHE A 194 1.15 4.47 5.41
CA PHE A 194 2.33 5.17 4.96
C PHE A 194 2.03 6.65 4.84
N SER A 195 2.78 7.44 5.59
CA SER A 195 2.84 8.89 5.44
C SER A 195 3.94 9.24 4.45
N ILE A 196 3.59 9.84 3.31
CA ILE A 196 4.56 10.21 2.27
C ILE A 196 5.33 11.44 2.71
N LEU A 197 6.63 11.29 2.97
CA LEU A 197 7.51 12.40 3.37
C LEU A 197 8.07 13.11 2.15
N GLU A 198 8.51 12.35 1.14
CA GLU A 198 9.15 12.87 -0.06
C GLU A 198 8.89 11.96 -1.26
N LYS A 199 8.80 12.54 -2.46
CA LYS A 199 8.76 11.83 -3.75
C LYS A 199 10.14 11.94 -4.40
N LEU A 200 10.76 10.80 -4.72
CA LEU A 200 12.12 10.70 -5.26
C LEU A 200 12.17 10.40 -6.77
N LYS A 201 11.09 9.84 -7.31
CA LYS A 201 10.84 9.60 -8.73
C LYS A 201 9.36 9.84 -8.96
#